data_AF-A0A0B7AUJ3-F1
#
_entry.id   AF-A0A0B7AUJ3-F1
#
_cell.length_a   1.000
_cell.length_b   1.000
_cell.length_c   1.000
_cell.angle_alpha   90.00
_cell.angle_beta   90.00
_cell.angle_gamma   90.00
#
_symmetry.space_group_name_H-M   'P 1'
#
loop_
_entity.id
_entity.type
_entity.pdbx_description
1 polymer ?
#
loop_
_entity_poly.entity_id
_entity_poly.type
_entity_poly.pdbx_seq_one_letter_code
_entity_poly.pdbx_strand_id
1 'polypeptide(L)'
;MKVQTCICLVLLVLNLAHLGNSLEPVTIAIGGIIGIGSLFAASWLEPFRCRLFPCCNSRWIINNFTGFENDMKSKLHGQHLANSLVVQHIRAHLMTDNPSKALVLSFHGPTGVGKTFVSNIIADNMYKDGLHSSYVHLISVMRDFPHQGKLDSYQNQLQSWIIGNVTQCERSMFILEEVDKLPAGFL
;
A
#
# COMPACT_ATOMS: atom_id res chain seq x y z
N MET A 1 9.56 -19.44 -5.91
CA MET A 1 8.95 -20.21 -4.80
C MET A 1 7.45 -20.47 -5.01
N LYS A 2 6.60 -19.46 -5.24
CA LYS A 2 5.13 -19.66 -5.39
C LYS A 2 4.69 -20.61 -6.52
N VAL A 3 5.39 -20.60 -7.67
CA VAL A 3 5.10 -21.51 -8.81
C VAL A 3 5.40 -22.98 -8.46
N GLN A 4 6.52 -23.24 -7.79
CA GLN A 4 6.93 -24.59 -7.37
C GLN A 4 5.91 -25.20 -6.39
N THR A 5 5.43 -24.39 -5.44
CA THR A 5 4.43 -24.80 -4.44
C THR A 5 3.09 -25.15 -5.09
N CYS A 6 2.70 -24.41 -6.14
CA CYS A 6 1.45 -24.65 -6.87
C CYS A 6 1.48 -25.95 -7.68
N ILE A 7 2.62 -26.26 -8.31
CA ILE A 7 2.83 -27.53 -9.03
C ILE A 7 2.71 -28.72 -8.07
N CYS A 8 3.33 -28.64 -6.88
CA CYS A 8 3.20 -29.67 -5.86
C CYS A 8 1.75 -29.87 -5.39
N LEU A 9 0.98 -28.78 -5.26
CA LEU A 9 -0.42 -28.86 -4.79
C LEU A 9 -1.34 -29.50 -5.83
N VAL A 10 -1.13 -29.18 -7.11
CA VAL A 10 -1.85 -29.82 -8.23
C VAL A 10 -1.51 -31.31 -8.32
N LEU A 11 -0.22 -31.66 -8.20
CA LEU A 11 0.21 -33.07 -8.18
C LEU A 11 -0.34 -33.82 -6.96
N LEU A 12 -0.44 -33.19 -5.79
CA LEU A 12 -1.01 -33.78 -4.58
C LEU A 12 -2.51 -34.05 -4.73
N VAL A 13 -3.25 -33.10 -5.31
CA VAL A 13 -4.70 -33.25 -5.58
C VAL A 13 -4.96 -34.34 -6.63
N LEU A 14 -4.12 -34.42 -7.67
CA LEU A 14 -4.19 -35.49 -8.68
C LEU A 14 -3.91 -36.87 -8.07
N ASN A 15 -2.95 -36.98 -7.14
CA ASN A 15 -2.65 -38.23 -6.44
C ASN A 15 -3.76 -38.64 -5.46
N LEU A 16 -4.36 -37.68 -4.75
CA LEU A 16 -5.49 -37.95 -3.83
C LEU A 16 -6.76 -38.36 -4.60
N ALA A 17 -6.99 -37.78 -5.78
CA ALA A 17 -8.08 -38.18 -6.67
C ALA A 17 -7.94 -39.62 -7.18
N HIS A 18 -6.70 -40.11 -7.34
CA HIS A 18 -6.43 -41.51 -7.70
C HIS A 18 -6.76 -42.53 -6.60
N LEU A 19 -6.87 -42.12 -5.33
CA LEU A 19 -7.24 -43.01 -4.22
C LEU A 19 -8.75 -43.07 -3.94
N GLY A 20 -9.55 -42.12 -4.44
CA GLY A 20 -10.98 -42.01 -4.15
C GLY A 20 -11.87 -42.53 -5.29
N ASN A 21 -12.15 -43.84 -5.33
CA ASN A 21 -13.01 -44.45 -6.36
C ASN A 21 -14.53 -44.16 -6.19
N SER A 22 -14.93 -42.96 -5.75
CA SER A 22 -16.34 -42.64 -5.45
C SER A 22 -16.89 -41.37 -6.11
N LEU A 23 -16.15 -40.76 -7.04
CA LEU A 23 -16.58 -39.53 -7.72
C LEU A 23 -16.83 -39.82 -9.20
N GLU A 24 -18.06 -39.58 -9.66
CA GLU A 24 -18.41 -39.71 -11.07
C GLU A 24 -17.49 -38.82 -11.94
N PRO A 25 -17.01 -39.32 -13.09
CA PRO A 25 -16.04 -38.61 -13.92
C PRO A 25 -16.54 -37.23 -14.40
N VAL A 26 -17.86 -37.03 -14.47
CA VAL A 26 -18.48 -35.76 -14.85
C VAL A 26 -18.34 -34.69 -13.76
N THR A 27 -18.42 -35.08 -12.48
CA THR A 27 -18.34 -34.15 -11.35
C THR A 27 -16.91 -33.62 -11.15
N ILE A 28 -15.90 -34.46 -11.40
CA ILE A 28 -14.48 -34.05 -11.42
C ILE A 28 -14.20 -33.16 -12.64
N ALA A 29 -14.78 -33.46 -13.80
CA ALA A 29 -14.58 -32.66 -15.01
C ALA A 29 -15.18 -31.25 -14.88
N ILE A 30 -16.42 -31.12 -14.40
CA ILE A 30 -17.08 -29.82 -14.32
C ILE A 30 -16.61 -29.03 -13.07
N GLY A 31 -16.48 -29.68 -11.91
CA GLY A 31 -15.99 -29.06 -10.68
C GLY A 31 -14.50 -28.70 -10.75
N GLY A 32 -13.69 -29.53 -11.42
CA GLY A 32 -12.27 -29.28 -11.65
C GLY A 32 -12.04 -28.10 -12.58
N ILE A 33 -12.76 -27.99 -13.71
CA ILE A 33 -12.56 -26.89 -14.67
C ILE A 33 -12.96 -25.53 -14.07
N ILE A 34 -14.03 -25.45 -13.27
CA ILE A 34 -14.47 -24.19 -12.66
C ILE A 34 -13.54 -23.78 -11.50
N GLY A 35 -13.19 -24.72 -10.62
CA GLY A 35 -12.35 -24.45 -9.45
C GLY A 35 -10.88 -24.21 -9.79
N ILE A 36 -10.34 -24.95 -10.76
CA ILE A 36 -8.94 -24.87 -11.15
C ILE A 36 -8.76 -23.79 -12.23
N GLY A 37 -9.70 -23.67 -13.19
CA GLY A 37 -9.65 -22.66 -14.25
C GLY A 37 -9.72 -21.23 -13.75
N SER A 38 -10.44 -20.95 -12.66
CA SER A 38 -10.48 -19.62 -12.03
C SER A 38 -9.15 -19.23 -11.37
N LEU A 39 -8.47 -20.19 -10.72
CA LEU A 39 -7.14 -19.98 -10.12
C LEU A 39 -6.04 -19.82 -11.19
N PHE A 40 -6.10 -20.61 -12.27
CA PHE A 40 -5.20 -20.46 -13.41
C PHE A 40 -5.48 -19.14 -14.16
N ALA A 41 -6.73 -18.80 -14.46
CA ALA A 41 -7.05 -17.54 -15.12
C ALA A 41 -6.61 -16.33 -14.29
N ALA A 42 -6.83 -16.33 -12.97
CA ALA A 42 -6.36 -15.25 -12.10
C ALA A 42 -4.84 -15.07 -12.20
N SER A 43 -4.05 -16.15 -12.07
CA SER A 43 -2.58 -16.05 -12.11
C SER A 43 -2.01 -15.62 -13.47
N TRP A 44 -2.63 -16.02 -14.60
CA TRP A 44 -2.22 -15.59 -15.94
C TRP A 44 -2.71 -14.19 -16.32
N LEU A 45 -3.83 -13.72 -15.75
CA LEU A 45 -4.39 -12.40 -16.03
C LEU A 45 -3.83 -11.29 -15.13
N GLU A 46 -3.27 -11.60 -13.95
CA GLU A 46 -2.66 -10.60 -13.05
C GLU A 46 -1.66 -9.64 -13.75
N PRO A 47 -0.72 -10.09 -14.61
CA PRO A 47 0.20 -9.20 -15.31
C PRO A 47 -0.49 -8.21 -16.25
N PHE A 48 -1.59 -8.65 -16.90
CA PHE A 48 -2.43 -7.82 -17.76
C PHE A 48 -3.28 -6.87 -16.92
N ARG A 49 -3.88 -7.34 -15.83
CA ARG A 49 -4.64 -6.51 -14.88
C ARG A 49 -3.77 -5.38 -14.34
N CYS A 50 -2.58 -5.70 -13.85
CA CYS A 50 -1.63 -4.72 -13.32
C CYS A 50 -0.99 -3.81 -14.38
N ARG A 51 -1.30 -4.00 -15.66
CA ARG A 51 -0.94 -3.06 -16.74
C ARG A 51 -2.00 -1.98 -16.90
N LEU A 52 -3.26 -2.33 -16.68
CA LEU A 52 -4.41 -1.46 -16.88
C LEU A 52 -4.88 -0.80 -15.57
N PHE A 53 -4.69 -1.48 -14.44
CA PHE A 53 -5.15 -1.07 -13.12
C PHE A 53 -4.01 -1.02 -12.09
N PRO A 54 -4.13 -0.17 -11.05
CA PRO A 54 -3.18 -0.10 -9.95
C PRO A 54 -2.96 -1.45 -9.25
N CYS A 55 -1.70 -1.78 -9.00
CA CYS A 55 -1.28 -2.97 -8.27
C CYS A 55 -0.13 -2.65 -7.32
N CYS A 56 -0.06 -3.37 -6.19
CA CYS A 56 1.01 -3.22 -5.19
C CYS A 56 2.30 -3.88 -5.70
N ASN A 57 3.01 -3.22 -6.60
CA ASN A 57 4.26 -3.69 -7.17
C ASN A 57 5.12 -2.52 -7.68
N SER A 58 6.33 -2.82 -8.15
CA SER A 58 7.30 -1.84 -8.63
C SER A 58 6.87 -1.05 -9.89
N ARG A 59 5.78 -1.44 -10.57
CA ARG A 59 5.25 -0.68 -11.72
C ARG A 59 4.47 0.55 -11.27
N TRP A 60 3.75 0.45 -10.16
CA TRP A 60 2.94 1.55 -9.61
C TRP A 60 3.60 2.23 -8.41
N ILE A 61 4.49 1.51 -7.71
CA ILE A 61 5.31 2.02 -6.60
C ILE A 61 6.75 2.09 -7.08
N ILE A 62 7.13 3.24 -7.62
CA ILE A 62 8.31 3.43 -8.45
C ILE A 62 9.59 3.73 -7.66
N ASN A 63 9.47 4.24 -6.43
CA ASN A 63 10.59 4.63 -5.57
C ASN A 63 11.67 5.45 -6.31
N ASN A 64 11.28 6.53 -6.99
CA ASN A 64 12.19 7.38 -7.77
C ASN A 64 13.07 8.25 -6.85
N PHE A 65 14.12 7.66 -6.28
CA PHE A 65 14.97 8.36 -5.32
C PHE A 65 15.79 9.50 -5.94
N THR A 66 16.16 9.41 -7.21
CA THR A 66 16.91 10.47 -7.90
C THR A 66 16.01 11.67 -8.19
N GLY A 67 14.80 11.41 -8.70
CA GLY A 67 13.76 12.43 -8.87
C GLY A 67 13.40 13.08 -7.54
N PHE A 68 13.25 12.27 -6.48
CA PHE A 68 12.91 12.75 -5.15
C PHE A 68 13.96 13.74 -4.61
N GLU A 69 15.24 13.38 -4.71
CA GLU A 69 16.33 14.24 -4.24
C GLU A 69 16.41 15.55 -5.03
N ASN A 70 16.20 15.49 -6.35
CA ASN A 70 16.17 16.67 -7.22
C ASN A 70 14.97 17.56 -6.91
N ASP A 71 13.79 16.98 -6.71
CA ASP A 71 12.57 17.71 -6.38
C ASP A 71 12.66 18.40 -5.02
N MET A 72 13.16 17.71 -4.00
CA MET A 72 13.41 18.31 -2.69
C MET A 72 14.39 19.50 -2.82
N LYS A 73 15.51 19.33 -3.53
CA LYS A 73 16.51 20.40 -3.69
C LYS A 73 16.02 21.59 -4.52
N SER A 74 15.28 21.34 -5.60
CA SER A 74 14.90 22.38 -6.57
C SER A 74 13.57 23.06 -6.26
N LYS A 75 12.62 22.34 -5.63
CA LYS A 75 11.26 22.85 -5.37
C LYS A 75 11.08 23.33 -3.92
N LEU A 76 11.76 22.72 -2.94
CA LEU A 76 11.60 23.06 -1.52
C LEU A 76 12.65 24.08 -1.07
N HIS A 77 12.26 25.35 -1.08
CA HIS A 77 13.13 26.47 -0.74
C HIS A 77 13.21 26.72 0.77
N GLY A 78 14.39 27.11 1.26
CA GLY A 78 14.61 27.50 2.66
C GLY A 78 14.66 26.34 3.68
N GLN A 79 14.31 25.11 3.28
CA GLN A 79 14.22 23.94 4.15
C GLN A 79 15.42 23.00 4.00
N HIS A 80 16.65 23.52 4.13
CA HIS A 80 17.88 22.74 3.94
C HIS A 80 17.97 21.51 4.85
N LEU A 81 17.46 21.58 6.08
CA LEU A 81 17.40 20.46 7.01
C LEU A 81 16.45 19.36 6.54
N ALA A 82 15.26 19.73 6.05
CA ALA A 82 14.29 18.75 5.52
C ALA A 82 14.79 18.12 4.21
N ASN A 83 15.43 18.90 3.34
CA ASN A 83 15.93 18.44 2.04
C ASN A 83 16.85 17.23 2.14
N SER A 84 17.76 17.20 3.11
CA SER A 84 18.68 16.07 3.28
C SER A 84 18.08 14.97 4.13
N LEU A 85 17.51 15.32 5.30
CA LEU A 85 17.06 14.31 6.26
C LEU A 85 15.90 13.49 5.75
N VAL A 86 14.88 14.11 5.13
CA VAL A 86 13.70 13.39 4.66
C VAL A 86 14.08 12.40 3.55
N VAL A 87 14.93 12.83 2.60
CA VAL A 87 15.44 11.95 1.53
C VAL A 87 16.21 10.78 2.10
N GLN A 88 17.11 11.02 3.05
CA GLN A 88 17.93 9.97 3.66
C GLN A 88 17.06 8.95 4.42
N HIS A 89 16.13 9.39 5.26
CA HIS A 89 15.31 8.48 6.07
C HIS A 89 14.37 7.63 5.23
N ILE A 90 13.71 8.23 4.23
CA ILE A 90 12.83 7.48 3.31
C ILE A 90 13.63 6.48 2.48
N ARG A 91 14.76 6.91 1.91
CA ARG A 91 15.64 6.02 1.12
C ARG A 91 16.15 4.86 1.97
N ALA A 92 16.64 5.12 3.18
CA ALA A 92 17.13 4.08 4.08
C ALA A 92 16.03 3.07 4.45
N HIS A 93 14.83 3.56 4.76
CA HIS A 93 13.72 2.69 5.12
C HIS A 93 13.27 1.80 3.95
N LEU A 94 13.08 2.38 2.76
CA LEU A 94 12.60 1.65 1.59
C LEU A 94 13.64 0.69 0.96
N MET A 95 14.91 0.88 1.27
CA MET A 95 16.00 -0.02 0.87
C MET A 95 16.27 -1.13 1.91
N THR A 96 15.66 -1.05 3.09
CA THR A 96 15.78 -2.09 4.11
C THR A 96 14.76 -3.19 3.82
N ASP A 97 15.24 -4.41 3.58
CA ASP A 97 14.36 -5.57 3.46
C ASP A 97 13.68 -5.87 4.80
N ASN A 98 12.35 -5.97 4.81
CA ASN A 98 11.52 -6.28 5.98
C ASN A 98 11.82 -5.38 7.20
N PRO A 99 11.55 -4.05 7.12
CA PRO A 99 11.80 -3.15 8.23
C PRO A 99 10.96 -3.56 9.46
N SER A 100 11.55 -3.51 10.65
CA SER A 100 10.92 -3.95 11.89
C SER A 100 9.77 -3.04 12.37
N LYS A 101 9.67 -1.83 11.83
CA LYS A 101 8.66 -0.82 12.14
C LYS A 101 8.36 0.02 10.91
N ALA A 102 7.13 0.53 10.81
CA ALA A 102 6.77 1.50 9.79
C ALA A 102 7.53 2.82 9.96
N LEU A 103 7.85 3.50 8.85
CA LEU A 103 8.40 4.84 8.87
C LEU A 103 7.31 5.86 9.23
N VAL A 104 7.56 6.66 10.26
CA VAL A 104 6.70 7.76 10.67
C VAL A 104 7.48 9.07 10.60
N LEU A 105 6.95 10.04 9.87
CA LEU A 105 7.51 11.39 9.75
C LEU A 105 6.51 12.39 10.29
N SER A 106 6.99 13.34 11.09
CA SER A 106 6.18 14.45 11.58
C SER A 106 6.77 15.78 11.14
N PHE A 107 6.00 16.54 10.37
CA PHE A 107 6.40 17.87 9.92
C PHE A 107 5.75 18.93 10.80
N HIS A 108 6.56 19.66 11.55
CA HIS A 108 6.11 20.74 12.43
C HIS A 108 6.62 22.09 11.95
N GLY A 109 5.83 23.14 12.17
CA GLY A 109 6.19 24.52 11.84
C GLY A 109 4.99 25.40 11.49
N PRO A 110 5.22 26.70 11.20
CA PRO A 110 4.16 27.63 10.82
C PRO A 110 3.39 27.22 9.56
N THR A 111 2.24 27.83 9.32
CA THR A 111 1.50 27.67 8.05
C THR A 111 2.32 28.27 6.89
N GLY A 112 2.14 27.74 5.69
CA GLY A 112 2.80 28.25 4.48
C GLY A 112 4.27 27.87 4.28
N VAL A 113 4.93 27.18 5.22
CA VAL A 113 6.36 26.81 5.11
C VAL A 113 6.66 25.55 4.28
N GLY A 114 5.64 24.93 3.68
CA GLY A 114 5.79 23.79 2.78
C GLY A 114 5.57 22.39 3.38
N LYS A 115 4.96 22.25 4.56
CA LYS A 115 4.73 20.93 5.20
C LYS A 115 3.96 19.94 4.32
N THR A 116 2.77 20.32 3.85
CA THR A 116 1.98 19.53 2.89
C THR A 116 2.72 19.35 1.57
N PHE A 117 3.46 20.36 1.13
CA PHE A 117 4.22 20.30 -0.12
C PHE A 117 5.30 19.21 -0.09
N VAL A 118 5.97 19.00 1.04
CA VAL A 118 6.92 17.87 1.23
C VAL A 118 6.20 16.53 1.06
N SER A 119 5.04 16.34 1.68
CA SER A 119 4.25 15.11 1.54
C SER A 119 3.85 14.85 0.09
N ASN A 120 3.51 15.90 -0.67
CA ASN A 120 3.17 15.78 -2.09
C ASN A 120 4.40 15.39 -2.93
N ILE A 121 5.55 16.01 -2.70
CA ILE A 121 6.81 15.63 -3.37
C ILE A 121 7.15 14.16 -3.11
N ILE A 122 6.95 13.68 -1.87
CA ILE A 122 7.15 12.26 -1.53
C ILE A 122 6.19 11.39 -2.35
N ALA A 123 4.89 11.68 -2.33
CA ALA A 123 3.90 10.89 -3.06
C ALA A 123 4.22 10.82 -4.57
N ASP A 124 4.49 11.96 -5.20
CA ASP A 124 4.78 12.08 -6.63
C ASP A 124 6.05 11.32 -7.06
N ASN A 125 7.00 11.13 -6.16
CA ASN A 125 8.23 10.41 -6.45
C ASN A 125 8.19 8.94 -6.02
N MET A 126 7.33 8.55 -5.08
CA MET A 126 7.22 7.15 -4.63
C MET A 126 6.15 6.37 -5.41
N TYR A 127 5.08 7.04 -5.86
CA TYR A 127 3.94 6.42 -6.53
C TYR A 127 3.73 7.03 -7.91
N LYS A 128 3.41 6.17 -8.88
CA LYS A 128 3.25 6.57 -10.29
C LYS A 128 2.21 7.67 -10.50
N ASP A 129 1.11 7.62 -9.75
CA ASP A 129 0.01 8.58 -9.84
C ASP A 129 0.03 9.61 -8.69
N GLY A 130 1.15 9.71 -7.95
CA GLY A 130 1.31 10.64 -6.84
C GLY A 130 0.20 10.51 -5.80
N LEU A 131 -0.38 11.65 -5.41
CA LEU A 131 -1.51 11.71 -4.47
C LEU A 131 -2.78 10.99 -4.95
N HIS A 132 -2.91 10.72 -6.26
CA HIS A 132 -4.06 10.01 -6.82
C HIS A 132 -3.87 8.49 -6.85
N SER A 133 -2.72 8.00 -6.39
CA SER A 133 -2.47 6.57 -6.29
C SER A 133 -3.45 5.91 -5.32
N SER A 134 -3.92 4.70 -5.67
CA SER A 134 -4.75 3.89 -4.77
C SER A 134 -4.04 3.46 -3.48
N TYR A 135 -2.73 3.70 -3.36
CA TYR A 135 -1.90 3.39 -2.19
C TYR A 135 -1.45 4.64 -1.43
N VAL A 136 -1.92 5.82 -1.80
CA VAL A 136 -1.68 7.07 -1.08
C VAL A 136 -3.00 7.56 -0.54
N HIS A 137 -3.06 7.78 0.77
CA HIS A 137 -4.31 8.16 1.42
C HIS A 137 -4.15 9.42 2.26
N LEU A 138 -4.88 10.46 1.88
CA LEU A 138 -4.90 11.75 2.55
C LEU A 138 -6.07 11.83 3.54
N ILE A 139 -5.75 11.93 4.81
CA ILE A 139 -6.71 12.10 5.90
C ILE A 139 -6.60 13.54 6.40
N SER A 140 -7.69 14.28 6.32
CA SER A 140 -7.79 15.63 6.87
C SER A 140 -8.63 15.58 8.12
N VAL A 141 -8.02 15.86 9.27
CA VAL A 141 -8.68 15.73 10.57
C VAL A 141 -9.96 16.55 10.65
N MET A 142 -9.93 17.80 10.18
CA MET A 142 -11.10 18.69 10.25
C MET A 142 -12.25 18.24 9.35
N ARG A 143 -11.95 17.60 8.23
CA ARG A 143 -12.96 17.11 7.29
C ARG A 143 -13.50 15.74 7.70
N ASP A 144 -12.61 14.85 8.09
CA ASP A 144 -12.93 13.44 8.30
C ASP A 144 -13.39 13.17 9.74
N PHE A 145 -13.04 14.03 10.70
CA PHE A 145 -13.40 13.92 12.13
C PHE A 145 -13.99 15.21 12.72
N PRO A 146 -15.10 15.76 12.18
CA PRO A 146 -15.64 17.06 12.59
C PRO A 146 -16.34 17.08 13.97
N HIS A 147 -16.71 15.92 14.52
CA HIS A 147 -17.54 15.83 15.73
C HIS A 147 -16.81 15.19 16.92
N GLN A 148 -16.56 15.99 17.95
CA GLN A 148 -15.87 15.54 19.18
C GLN A 148 -16.63 14.47 19.98
N GLY A 149 -17.95 14.33 19.80
CA GLY A 149 -18.75 13.30 20.49
C GLY A 149 -18.67 11.89 19.91
N LYS A 150 -17.90 11.68 18.82
CA LYS A 150 -17.82 10.40 18.10
C LYS A 150 -16.40 9.84 18.01
N LEU A 151 -15.48 10.31 18.85
CA LEU A 151 -14.04 10.02 18.73
C LEU A 151 -13.73 8.51 18.77
N ASP A 152 -14.33 7.76 19.69
CA ASP A 152 -14.12 6.32 19.79
C ASP A 152 -14.54 5.57 18.50
N SER A 153 -15.65 6.00 17.88
CA SER A 153 -16.10 5.43 16.62
C SER A 153 -15.14 5.77 15.48
N TYR A 154 -14.62 7.00 15.45
CA TYR A 154 -13.66 7.45 14.44
C TYR A 154 -12.31 6.75 14.57
N GLN A 155 -11.81 6.51 15.79
CA GLN A 155 -10.60 5.74 16.02
C GLN A 155 -10.74 4.31 15.49
N ASN A 156 -11.84 3.63 15.83
CA ASN A 156 -12.10 2.27 15.36
C ASN A 156 -12.21 2.19 13.83
N GLN A 157 -12.90 3.15 13.21
CA GLN A 157 -13.00 3.23 11.76
C GLN A 157 -11.64 3.47 11.10
N LEU A 158 -10.86 4.40 11.62
CA LEU A 158 -9.52 4.71 11.12
C LEU A 158 -8.60 3.49 11.23
N GLN A 159 -8.60 2.82 12.39
CA GLN A 159 -7.80 1.62 12.61
C GLN A 159 -8.18 0.51 11.62
N SER A 160 -9.47 0.22 11.49
CA SER A 160 -9.96 -0.81 10.55
C SER A 160 -9.60 -0.47 9.11
N TRP A 161 -9.74 0.79 8.71
CA TRP A 161 -9.42 1.24 7.37
C TRP A 161 -7.90 1.21 7.09
N ILE A 162 -7.04 1.56 8.05
CA ILE A 162 -5.58 1.41 7.90
C ILE A 162 -5.22 -0.07 7.72
N ILE A 163 -5.73 -0.95 8.58
CA ILE A 163 -5.48 -2.40 8.50
C ILE A 163 -5.93 -2.94 7.14
N GLY A 164 -7.09 -2.51 6.64
CA GLY A 164 -7.62 -2.93 5.35
C GLY A 164 -6.73 -2.51 4.17
N ASN A 165 -6.20 -1.28 4.17
CA ASN A 165 -5.33 -0.79 3.09
C ASN A 165 -3.93 -1.42 3.17
N VAL A 166 -3.35 -1.57 4.37
CA VAL A 166 -2.05 -2.24 4.55
C VAL A 166 -2.13 -3.72 4.15
N THR A 167 -3.26 -4.38 4.40
CA THR A 167 -3.50 -5.77 3.95
C THR A 167 -3.52 -5.88 2.42
N GLN A 168 -4.04 -4.87 1.72
CA GLN A 168 -4.04 -4.82 0.26
C GLN A 168 -2.65 -4.47 -0.31
N CYS A 169 -1.92 -3.57 0.37
CA CYS A 169 -0.57 -3.20 0.01
C CYS A 169 0.24 -2.76 1.24
N GLU A 170 1.29 -3.52 1.56
CA GLU A 170 2.19 -3.23 2.69
C GLU A 170 2.93 -1.89 2.55
N ARG A 171 3.02 -1.38 1.32
CA ARG A 171 3.65 -0.11 0.96
C ARG A 171 2.61 0.99 0.78
N SER A 172 1.56 1.04 1.61
CA SER A 172 0.59 2.13 1.60
C SER A 172 1.14 3.34 2.37
N MET A 173 0.92 4.55 1.85
CA MET A 173 1.30 5.81 2.48
C MET A 173 0.06 6.51 3.03
N PHE A 174 0.11 6.89 4.31
CA PHE A 174 -0.94 7.67 4.97
C PHE A 174 -0.42 9.06 5.29
N ILE A 175 -1.12 10.09 4.83
CA ILE A 175 -0.82 11.49 5.08
C ILE A 175 -1.91 12.04 5.99
N LEU A 176 -1.55 12.39 7.22
CA LEU A 176 -2.47 13.03 8.17
C LEU A 176 -2.20 14.53 8.19
N GLU A 177 -3.19 15.31 7.79
CA GLU A 177 -3.14 16.78 7.82
C GLU A 177 -3.87 17.33 9.05
N GLU A 178 -3.35 18.45 9.56
CA GLU A 178 -3.96 19.20 10.67
C GLU A 178 -4.12 18.36 11.94
N VAL A 179 -3.13 17.49 12.22
CA VAL A 179 -3.07 16.65 13.41
C VAL A 179 -3.08 17.48 14.69
N ASP A 180 -2.60 18.71 14.65
CA ASP A 180 -2.65 19.69 15.75
C ASP A 180 -4.08 20.09 16.15
N LYS A 181 -5.07 19.80 15.30
CA LYS A 181 -6.49 20.04 15.57
C LYS A 181 -7.22 18.81 16.10
N LEU A 182 -6.54 17.69 16.27
CA LEU A 182 -7.13 16.51 16.90
C LEU A 182 -7.44 16.81 18.38
N PRO A 183 -8.61 16.40 18.88
CA PRO A 183 -8.89 16.47 20.30
C PRO A 183 -7.96 15.55 21.09
N ALA A 184 -7.62 15.95 22.32
CA ALA A 184 -6.78 15.17 23.21
C ALA A 184 -7.37 13.77 23.45
N GLY A 185 -6.54 12.73 23.34
CA GLY A 185 -6.95 11.32 23.50
C GLY A 185 -7.31 10.59 22.20
N PHE A 186 -7.03 11.17 21.02
CA PHE A 186 -7.27 10.51 19.73
C PHE A 186 -6.19 9.49 19.30
N LEU A 187 -4.93 9.73 19.68
CA LEU A 187 -3.76 8.92 19.31
C LEU A 187 -3.32 8.02 20.45
#